data_AF-A0A7S2G8S2-F1
#
_entry.id   AF-A0A7S2G8S2-F1
#
_cell.length_a   1.000
_cell.length_b   1.000
_cell.length_c   1.000
_cell.angle_alpha   90.00
_cell.angle_beta   90.00
_cell.angle_gamma   90.00
#
_symmetry.space_group_name_H-M   'P 1'
#
loop_
_entity.id
_entity.type
_entity.pdbx_description
1 polymer ?
#
loop_
_entity_poly.entity_id
_entity_poly.type
_entity_poly.pdbx_seq_one_letter_code
_entity_poly.pdbx_strand_id
1 'polypeptide(L)'
;AGLHFHAKEEARNLVGVCNEKKSACRKCSEQLDRAVFCIYLRSRKEWFYTIGTVLSFQRDTNTQGGAATVYCAQLGRESKVIIADQETLAATPLLQAEVQDEVMMPATFRFTNRGSLELEWSPPNGDRRDGKIQRLQTLSCVPIVIIPTDTVPINYAVYFVSPFHRRSAEVLRTVPEDAARGFVWREAEEDGVEVVH
;
A
#
# COMPACT_ATOMS: atom_id res chain seq x y z
N ALA A 1 -28.39 43.75 11.57
CA ALA A 1 -26.92 43.70 11.70
C ALA A 1 -26.34 43.63 10.30
N GLY A 2 -25.70 44.71 9.82
CA GLY A 2 -25.13 44.76 8.48
C GLY A 2 -23.91 43.84 8.37
N LEU A 3 -23.87 43.00 7.34
CA LEU A 3 -22.66 42.28 6.97
C LEU A 3 -21.62 43.31 6.54
N HIS A 4 -20.64 43.59 7.42
CA HIS A 4 -19.48 44.36 7.04
C HIS A 4 -18.72 43.59 5.96
N PHE A 5 -18.78 44.06 4.73
CA PHE A 5 -17.96 43.52 3.66
C PHE A 5 -16.50 43.85 3.97
N HIS A 6 -15.70 42.84 4.27
CA HIS A 6 -14.25 42.96 4.35
C HIS A 6 -13.71 43.61 3.08
N ALA A 7 -12.70 44.47 3.21
CA ALA A 7 -11.97 44.95 2.05
C ALA A 7 -11.45 43.73 1.27
N LYS A 8 -11.42 43.81 -0.07
CA LYS A 8 -11.09 42.67 -0.96
C LYS A 8 -9.78 41.96 -0.56
N GLU A 9 -8.80 42.72 -0.08
CA GLU A 9 -7.51 42.24 0.45
C GLU A 9 -7.69 41.40 1.73
N GLU A 10 -8.45 41.90 2.71
CA GLU A 10 -8.74 41.17 3.95
C GLU A 10 -9.51 39.88 3.68
N ALA A 11 -10.49 39.92 2.77
CA ALA A 11 -11.24 38.72 2.37
C ALA A 11 -10.33 37.65 1.74
N ARG A 12 -9.36 38.05 0.91
CA ARG A 12 -8.37 37.13 0.33
C ARG A 12 -7.45 36.51 1.39
N ASN A 13 -6.97 37.32 2.33
CA ASN A 13 -6.15 36.83 3.44
C ASN A 13 -6.91 35.82 4.31
N LEU A 14 -8.18 36.13 4.63
CA LEU A 14 -9.05 35.21 5.37
C LEU A 14 -9.26 33.88 4.63
N VAL A 15 -9.48 33.91 3.30
CA VAL A 15 -9.58 32.68 2.50
C VAL A 15 -8.29 31.86 2.55
N GLY A 16 -7.12 32.52 2.48
CA GLY A 16 -5.82 31.86 2.63
C GLY A 16 -5.72 31.11 3.96
N VAL A 17 -5.99 31.80 5.07
CA VAL A 17 -5.98 31.22 6.42
C VAL A 17 -7.00 30.07 6.55
N CYS A 18 -8.19 30.22 5.99
CA CYS A 18 -9.21 29.17 6.00
C CYS A 18 -8.74 27.91 5.24
N ASN A 19 -8.09 28.07 4.09
CA ASN A 19 -7.55 26.95 3.32
C ASN A 19 -6.40 26.24 4.05
N GLU A 20 -5.51 27.00 4.69
CA GLU A 20 -4.45 26.44 5.54
C GLU A 20 -5.02 25.63 6.70
N LYS A 21 -5.97 26.19 7.44
CA LYS A 21 -6.65 25.49 8.55
C LYS A 21 -7.40 24.25 8.06
N LYS A 22 -8.07 24.31 6.91
CA LYS A 22 -8.74 23.16 6.30
C LYS A 22 -7.75 22.03 5.99
N SER A 23 -6.61 22.37 5.41
CA SER A 23 -5.54 21.41 5.10
C SER A 23 -4.94 20.80 6.38
N ALA A 24 -4.67 21.63 7.40
CA ALA A 24 -4.16 21.18 8.69
C ALA A 24 -5.16 20.25 9.42
N CYS A 25 -6.44 20.61 9.42
CA CYS A 25 -7.51 19.80 10.00
C CYS A 25 -7.59 18.43 9.33
N ARG A 26 -7.58 18.38 8.00
CA ARG A 26 -7.56 17.12 7.24
C ARG A 26 -6.36 16.23 7.62
N LYS A 27 -5.15 16.80 7.66
CA LYS A 27 -3.93 16.06 8.04
C LYS A 27 -4.02 15.55 9.48
N CYS A 28 -4.57 16.34 10.40
CA CYS A 28 -4.76 15.95 11.79
C CYS A 28 -5.75 14.78 11.92
N SER A 29 -6.89 14.85 11.23
CA SER A 29 -7.85 13.75 11.19
C SER A 29 -7.24 12.46 10.64
N GLU A 30 -6.50 12.54 9.53
CA GLU A 30 -5.82 11.38 8.92
C GLU A 30 -4.76 10.76 9.85
N GLN A 31 -4.05 11.59 10.62
CA GLN A 31 -3.09 11.11 11.62
C GLN A 31 -3.76 10.48 12.83
N LEU A 32 -4.90 11.03 13.27
CA LEU A 32 -5.69 10.51 14.39
C LEU A 32 -6.30 9.16 14.03
N ASP A 33 -6.93 9.02 12.86
CA ASP A 33 -7.52 7.76 12.39
C ASP A 33 -6.46 6.65 12.34
N ARG A 34 -5.28 6.97 11.79
CA ARG A 34 -4.14 6.06 11.78
C ARG A 34 -3.70 5.66 13.19
N ALA A 35 -3.54 6.64 14.10
CA ALA A 35 -3.09 6.37 15.45
C ALA A 35 -4.09 5.48 16.20
N VAL A 36 -5.39 5.78 16.10
CA VAL A 36 -6.47 4.99 16.72
C VAL A 36 -6.50 3.58 16.17
N PHE A 37 -6.39 3.40 14.84
CA PHE A 37 -6.34 2.08 14.22
C PHE A 37 -5.13 1.26 14.72
N CYS A 38 -3.95 1.85 14.77
CA CYS A 38 -2.76 1.16 15.28
C CYS A 38 -2.86 0.85 16.78
N ILE A 39 -3.43 1.74 17.60
CA ILE A 39 -3.69 1.49 19.03
C ILE A 39 -4.65 0.30 19.19
N TYR A 40 -5.69 0.24 18.37
CA TYR A 40 -6.64 -0.87 18.36
C TYR A 40 -5.98 -2.21 18.00
N LEU A 41 -5.13 -2.25 16.98
CA LEU A 41 -4.39 -3.47 16.62
C LEU A 41 -3.39 -3.89 17.71
N ARG A 42 -2.67 -2.92 18.29
CA ARG A 42 -1.75 -3.15 19.41
C ARG A 42 -2.46 -3.72 20.63
N SER A 43 -3.63 -3.19 21.01
CA SER A 43 -4.37 -3.67 22.18
C SER A 43 -4.90 -5.08 22.00
N ARG A 44 -5.17 -5.49 20.75
CA ARG A 44 -5.57 -6.84 20.39
C ARG A 44 -4.41 -7.81 20.15
N LYS A 45 -3.18 -7.31 20.03
CA LYS A 45 -1.99 -8.10 19.69
C LYS A 45 -2.20 -8.89 18.39
N GLU A 46 -2.81 -8.25 17.41
CA GLU A 46 -3.18 -8.85 16.12
C GLU A 46 -2.65 -7.97 14.97
N TRP A 47 -2.27 -8.63 13.87
CA TRP A 47 -2.08 -7.95 12.59
C TRP A 47 -3.37 -7.96 11.79
N PHE A 48 -3.53 -6.96 10.91
CA PHE A 48 -4.76 -6.85 10.12
C PHE A 48 -4.53 -7.33 8.70
N TYR A 49 -5.10 -8.49 8.38
CA TYR A 49 -5.08 -9.08 7.06
C TYR A 49 -6.32 -8.67 6.27
N THR A 50 -6.12 -8.15 5.06
CA THR A 50 -7.22 -7.66 4.21
C THR A 50 -6.82 -7.67 2.73
N ILE A 51 -7.73 -7.21 1.87
CA ILE A 51 -7.48 -7.01 0.45
C ILE A 51 -7.07 -5.56 0.18
N GLY A 52 -6.00 -5.40 -0.58
CA GLY A 52 -5.59 -4.15 -1.19
C GLY A 52 -5.74 -4.20 -2.70
N THR A 53 -6.19 -3.11 -3.31
CA THR A 53 -6.20 -2.95 -4.77
C THR A 53 -4.91 -2.28 -5.21
N VAL A 54 -4.12 -2.92 -6.06
CA VAL A 54 -2.88 -2.34 -6.58
C VAL A 54 -3.20 -1.17 -7.51
N LEU A 55 -2.61 0.00 -7.26
CA LEU A 55 -2.83 1.20 -8.08
C LEU A 55 -1.65 1.50 -9.00
N SER A 56 -0.43 1.33 -8.52
CA SER A 56 0.78 1.62 -9.29
C SER A 56 2.00 0.88 -8.76
N PHE A 57 2.97 0.72 -9.65
CA PHE A 57 4.28 0.17 -9.32
C PHE A 57 5.34 1.26 -9.42
N GLN A 58 6.21 1.32 -8.41
CA GLN A 58 7.34 2.23 -8.35
C GLN A 58 8.62 1.40 -8.39
N ARG A 59 9.32 1.50 -9.52
CA ARG A 59 10.66 0.95 -9.66
C ARG A 59 11.65 1.96 -9.12
N ASP A 60 12.42 1.58 -8.11
CA ASP A 60 13.58 2.38 -7.73
C ASP A 60 14.70 2.08 -8.73
N THR A 61 15.24 3.12 -9.38
CA THR A 61 16.34 2.97 -10.33
C THR A 61 17.70 2.89 -9.62
N ASN A 62 17.76 3.30 -8.35
CA ASN A 62 19.00 3.46 -7.60
C ASN A 62 19.20 2.36 -6.55
N THR A 63 18.13 1.68 -6.14
CA THR A 63 18.20 0.52 -5.24
C THR A 63 17.71 -0.73 -5.97
N GLN A 64 18.12 -1.92 -5.50
CA GLN A 64 17.47 -3.18 -5.90
C GLN A 64 16.06 -3.32 -5.28
N GLY A 65 15.46 -2.24 -4.77
CA GLY A 65 14.17 -2.22 -4.12
C GLY A 65 13.02 -1.94 -5.08
N GLY A 66 11.83 -2.33 -4.66
CA GLY A 66 10.59 -2.04 -5.37
C GLY A 66 9.53 -1.55 -4.40
N ALA A 67 8.55 -0.82 -4.92
CA ALA A 67 7.35 -0.55 -4.14
C ALA A 67 6.11 -0.63 -5.02
N ALA A 68 4.98 -0.90 -4.37
CA ALA A 68 3.67 -0.80 -4.98
C ALA A 68 2.80 0.14 -4.14
N THR A 69 1.96 0.93 -4.79
CA THR A 69 0.89 1.67 -4.10
C THR A 69 -0.34 0.79 -4.11
N VAL A 70 -0.91 0.53 -2.94
CA VAL A 70 -2.16 -0.23 -2.79
C VAL A 70 -3.21 0.64 -2.11
N TYR A 71 -4.43 0.60 -2.61
CA TYR A 71 -5.59 1.15 -1.94
C TYR A 71 -6.21 0.11 -1.02
N CYS A 72 -6.40 0.44 0.25
CA CYS A 72 -7.10 -0.41 1.20
C CYS A 72 -8.40 0.26 1.61
N ALA A 73 -9.53 -0.34 1.23
CA ALA A 73 -10.86 0.23 1.50
C ALA A 73 -11.14 0.36 3.01
N GLN A 74 -10.68 -0.59 3.82
CA GLN A 74 -10.85 -0.55 5.28
C GLN A 74 -10.05 0.58 5.95
N LEU A 75 -8.97 1.03 5.31
CA LEU A 75 -8.21 2.20 5.76
C LEU A 75 -8.68 3.50 5.10
N GLY A 76 -9.53 3.42 4.06
CA GLY A 76 -9.96 4.54 3.24
C GLY A 76 -8.83 5.29 2.55
N ARG A 77 -7.65 4.67 2.37
CA ARG A 77 -6.47 5.35 1.84
C ARG A 77 -5.51 4.45 1.09
N GLU A 78 -4.68 5.11 0.29
CA GLU A 78 -3.53 4.51 -0.38
C GLU A 78 -2.39 4.28 0.63
N SER A 79 -1.63 3.20 0.45
CA SER A 79 -0.48 2.86 1.25
C SER A 79 0.63 2.30 0.37
N LYS A 80 1.87 2.64 0.71
CA LYS A 80 3.04 2.10 0.03
C LYS A 80 3.37 0.74 0.62
N VAL A 81 3.36 -0.28 -0.23
CA VAL A 81 3.88 -1.63 0.06
C VAL A 81 5.32 -1.65 -0.38
N ILE A 82 6.23 -1.84 0.57
CA ILE A 82 7.66 -1.93 0.28
C ILE A 82 7.98 -3.39 -0.03
N ILE A 83 8.59 -3.62 -1.19
CA ILE A 83 9.13 -4.91 -1.60
C ILE A 83 10.62 -4.83 -1.28
N ALA A 84 10.96 -5.30 -0.09
CA ALA A 84 12.32 -5.26 0.42
C ALA A 84 12.84 -6.67 0.68
N ASP A 85 14.13 -6.77 0.91
CA ASP A 85 14.74 -7.99 1.43
C ASP A 85 14.42 -8.21 2.91
N GLN A 86 14.84 -9.37 3.41
CA GLN A 86 14.66 -9.75 4.81
C GLN A 86 15.41 -8.81 5.78
N GLU A 87 16.53 -8.23 5.36
CA GLU A 87 17.32 -7.30 6.18
C GLU A 87 16.55 -6.00 6.45
N THR A 88 15.93 -5.45 5.41
CA THR A 88 15.10 -4.25 5.51
C THR A 88 13.87 -4.50 6.37
N LEU A 89 13.26 -5.69 6.27
CA LEU A 89 12.17 -6.09 7.15
C LEU A 89 12.63 -6.14 8.61
N ALA A 90 13.78 -6.74 8.89
CA ALA A 90 14.34 -6.83 10.24
C ALA A 90 14.71 -5.47 10.83
N ALA A 91 15.12 -4.52 10.00
CA ALA A 91 15.38 -3.13 10.41
C ALA A 91 14.09 -2.33 10.64
N THR A 92 12.93 -2.81 10.16
CA THR A 92 11.66 -2.12 10.35
C THR A 92 11.14 -2.39 11.77
N PRO A 93 10.90 -1.34 12.58
CA PRO A 93 10.42 -1.49 13.95
C PRO A 93 8.94 -1.87 13.96
N LEU A 94 8.64 -3.13 13.66
CA LEU A 94 7.30 -3.70 13.63
C LEU A 94 6.90 -4.25 15.00
N LEU A 95 5.62 -4.13 15.35
CA LEU A 95 5.05 -4.81 16.51
C LEU A 95 4.97 -6.32 16.26
N GLN A 96 6.09 -7.02 16.52
CA GLN A 96 6.23 -8.47 16.31
C GLN A 96 6.23 -9.26 17.62
N ALA A 97 6.75 -8.69 18.71
CA ALA A 97 7.07 -9.44 19.93
C ALA A 97 5.86 -10.12 20.61
N GLU A 98 4.64 -9.65 20.34
CA GLU A 98 3.42 -10.14 20.99
C GLU A 98 2.45 -10.87 20.05
N VAL A 99 2.78 -11.02 18.76
CA VAL A 99 1.89 -11.57 17.73
C VAL A 99 2.41 -12.93 17.25
N GLN A 100 1.56 -13.96 17.27
CA GLN A 100 1.88 -15.30 16.72
C GLN A 100 1.58 -15.38 15.22
N ASP A 101 2.22 -14.53 14.42
CA ASP A 101 2.22 -14.59 12.96
C ASP A 101 3.60 -14.16 12.44
N GLU A 102 3.87 -14.46 11.16
CA GLU A 102 5.16 -14.14 10.53
C GLU A 102 4.96 -13.39 9.22
N VAL A 103 5.85 -12.43 8.96
CA VAL A 103 5.95 -11.81 7.64
C VAL A 103 6.92 -12.64 6.82
N MET A 104 6.38 -13.35 5.83
CA MET A 104 7.19 -13.95 4.78
C MET A 104 7.47 -12.88 3.73
N MET A 105 8.73 -12.72 3.34
CA MET A 105 9.12 -11.85 2.21
C MET A 105 9.30 -12.67 0.93
N PRO A 106 9.07 -12.07 -0.25
CA PRO A 106 9.40 -12.72 -1.50
C PRO A 106 10.92 -12.93 -1.59
N ALA A 107 11.33 -14.07 -2.15
CA ALA A 107 12.74 -14.39 -2.35
C ALA A 107 13.36 -13.49 -3.43
N THR A 108 12.61 -13.22 -4.49
CA THR A 108 12.99 -12.28 -5.55
C THR A 108 11.75 -11.57 -6.07
N PHE A 109 11.95 -10.50 -6.83
CA PHE A 109 10.86 -9.86 -7.56
C PHE A 109 11.36 -9.29 -8.89
N ARG A 110 10.43 -9.11 -9.84
CA ARG A 110 10.72 -8.57 -11.16
C ARG A 110 9.55 -7.77 -11.70
N PHE A 111 9.80 -6.52 -12.09
CA PHE A 111 8.87 -5.76 -12.91
C PHE A 111 8.89 -6.30 -14.33
N THR A 112 7.76 -6.82 -14.82
CA THR A 112 7.66 -7.38 -16.17
C THR A 112 7.23 -6.33 -17.19
N ASN A 113 6.44 -5.35 -16.77
CA ASN A 113 6.11 -4.14 -17.52
C ASN A 113 5.69 -3.02 -16.55
N ARG A 114 5.24 -1.88 -17.06
CA ARG A 114 4.86 -0.70 -16.24
C ARG A 114 3.65 -0.97 -15.32
N GLY A 115 2.86 -2.01 -15.58
CA GLY A 115 1.65 -2.37 -14.84
C GLY A 115 1.67 -3.78 -14.27
N SER A 116 2.83 -4.40 -14.14
CA SER A 116 2.94 -5.78 -13.71
C SER A 116 4.25 -6.04 -12.95
N LEU A 117 4.10 -6.78 -11.86
CA LEU A 117 5.16 -7.18 -10.95
C LEU A 117 4.98 -8.66 -10.62
N GLU A 118 6.05 -9.44 -10.77
CA GLU A 118 6.11 -10.83 -10.33
C GLU A 118 6.89 -10.90 -9.02
N LEU A 119 6.31 -11.58 -8.03
CA LEU A 119 6.96 -11.91 -6.76
C LEU A 119 7.20 -13.42 -6.72
N GLU A 120 8.44 -13.83 -6.50
CA GLU A 120 8.80 -15.23 -6.32
C GLU A 120 8.85 -15.57 -4.83
N TRP A 121 8.08 -16.57 -4.43
CA TRP A 121 7.95 -16.98 -3.04
C TRP A 121 8.60 -18.34 -2.82
N SER A 122 9.44 -18.44 -1.78
CA SER A 122 9.94 -19.72 -1.30
C SER A 122 9.01 -20.28 -0.24
N PRO A 123 8.72 -21.60 -0.26
CA PRO A 123 7.93 -22.22 0.79
C PRO A 123 8.71 -22.26 2.12
N PRO A 124 8.01 -22.29 3.27
CA PRO A 124 8.65 -22.27 4.58
C PRO A 124 9.46 -23.55 4.88
N ASN A 125 9.19 -24.65 4.18
CA ASN A 125 9.94 -25.90 4.30
C ASN A 125 11.32 -25.87 3.59
N GLY A 126 11.62 -24.81 2.83
CA GLY A 126 12.88 -24.65 2.10
C GLY A 126 13.00 -25.42 0.78
N ASP A 127 11.99 -26.20 0.36
CA ASP A 127 12.04 -26.89 -0.93
C ASP A 127 11.73 -25.91 -2.06
N ARG A 128 12.79 -25.39 -2.70
CA ARG A 128 12.67 -24.42 -3.79
C ARG A 128 11.84 -24.91 -4.99
N ARG A 129 11.63 -26.23 -5.14
CA ARG A 129 10.82 -26.79 -6.24
C ARG A 129 9.34 -26.47 -6.10
N ASP A 130 8.87 -26.23 -4.88
CA ASP A 130 7.48 -25.87 -4.61
C ASP A 130 7.25 -24.35 -4.60
N GLY A 131 8.22 -23.57 -5.10
CA GLY A 131 8.13 -22.12 -5.19
C GLY A 131 6.88 -21.65 -5.94
N LYS A 132 6.32 -20.52 -5.51
CA LYS A 132 5.12 -19.93 -6.12
C LYS A 132 5.44 -18.56 -6.70
N ILE A 133 4.92 -18.29 -7.90
CA ILE A 133 4.96 -16.96 -8.51
C ILE A 133 3.62 -16.29 -8.25
N GLN A 134 3.64 -15.16 -7.54
CA GLN A 134 2.48 -14.28 -7.40
C GLN A 134 2.60 -13.14 -8.41
N ARG A 135 1.68 -13.09 -9.37
CA ARG A 135 1.60 -12.01 -10.35
C ARG A 135 0.69 -10.92 -9.83
N LEU A 136 1.21 -9.71 -9.74
CA LEU A 136 0.49 -8.51 -9.36
C LEU A 136 0.32 -7.64 -10.59
N GLN A 137 -0.90 -7.22 -10.87
CA GLN A 137 -1.21 -6.30 -11.98
C GLN A 137 -1.85 -5.02 -11.44
N THR A 138 -1.80 -3.95 -12.22
CA THR A 138 -2.58 -2.75 -11.90
C THR A 138 -4.06 -3.13 -11.73
N LEU A 139 -4.72 -2.60 -10.72
CA LEU A 139 -6.08 -2.92 -10.28
C LEU A 139 -6.32 -4.35 -9.79
N SER A 140 -5.29 -5.18 -9.63
CA SER A 140 -5.44 -6.49 -8.98
C SER A 140 -5.77 -6.32 -7.49
N CYS A 141 -6.76 -7.09 -7.02
CA CYS A 141 -7.15 -7.20 -5.62
C CYS A 141 -6.35 -8.31 -4.96
N VAL A 142 -5.43 -7.95 -4.07
CA VAL A 142 -4.42 -8.86 -3.53
C VAL A 142 -4.38 -8.84 -2.00
N PRO A 143 -4.05 -9.97 -1.36
CA PRO A 143 -3.88 -10.01 0.09
C PRO A 143 -2.73 -9.12 0.55
N ILE A 144 -3.04 -8.26 1.51
CA ILE A 144 -2.08 -7.43 2.22
C ILE A 144 -2.21 -7.65 3.73
N VAL A 145 -1.13 -7.39 4.45
CA VAL A 145 -1.12 -7.32 5.91
C VAL A 145 -0.70 -5.93 6.33
N ILE A 146 -1.41 -5.38 7.31
CA ILE A 146 -1.11 -4.08 7.93
C ILE A 146 -0.60 -4.35 9.34
N ILE A 147 0.60 -3.88 9.62
CA ILE A 147 1.34 -4.16 10.86
C ILE A 147 1.69 -2.84 11.53
N PRO A 148 1.21 -2.57 12.75
CA PRO A 148 1.64 -1.39 13.51
C PRO A 148 3.16 -1.38 13.68
N THR A 149 3.79 -0.22 13.50
CA THR A 149 5.19 -0.02 13.89
C THR A 149 5.27 0.30 15.37
N ASP A 150 6.43 0.14 16.02
CA ASP A 150 6.70 0.56 17.40
C ASP A 150 7.29 1.98 17.49
N THR A 151 7.16 2.76 16.42
CA THR A 151 7.67 4.13 16.35
C THR A 151 6.77 5.15 17.04
N VAL A 152 7.36 6.30 17.35
CA VAL A 152 6.66 7.55 17.68
C VAL A 152 7.01 8.58 16.59
N PRO A 153 6.05 9.15 15.85
CA PRO A 153 4.61 8.91 15.96
C PRO A 153 4.20 7.49 15.54
N ILE A 154 3.05 7.04 16.07
CA ILE A 154 2.48 5.74 15.75
C ILE A 154 2.20 5.66 14.24
N ASN A 155 2.64 4.58 13.62
CA ASN A 155 2.46 4.32 12.21
C ASN A 155 2.20 2.82 11.97
N TYR A 156 2.11 2.43 10.71
CA TYR A 156 2.06 1.03 10.30
C TYR A 156 2.87 0.83 9.02
N ALA A 157 3.25 -0.42 8.76
CA ALA A 157 3.78 -0.89 7.49
C ALA A 157 2.76 -1.80 6.79
N VAL A 158 2.86 -1.91 5.47
CA VAL A 158 2.01 -2.78 4.66
C VAL A 158 2.87 -3.70 3.81
N TYR A 159 2.54 -4.98 3.81
CA TYR A 159 3.24 -6.01 3.03
C TYR A 159 2.24 -6.85 2.24
N PHE A 160 2.69 -7.41 1.11
CA PHE A 160 1.92 -8.46 0.43
C PHE A 160 1.98 -9.75 1.25
N VAL A 161 0.87 -10.49 1.29
CA VAL A 161 0.81 -11.76 2.01
C VAL A 161 1.26 -12.88 1.09
N SER A 162 2.26 -13.64 1.54
CA SER A 162 2.76 -14.83 0.85
C SER A 162 1.63 -15.80 0.51
N PRO A 163 1.62 -16.42 -0.69
CA PRO A 163 0.71 -17.52 -1.04
C PRO A 163 0.85 -18.78 -0.18
N PHE A 164 1.89 -18.88 0.66
CA PHE A 164 2.07 -19.96 1.63
C PHE A 164 1.53 -19.61 3.03
N HIS A 165 1.24 -18.33 3.29
CA HIS A 165 0.72 -17.90 4.57
C HIS A 165 -0.73 -18.38 4.76
N ARG A 166 -1.06 -18.91 5.94
CA ARG A 166 -2.40 -19.45 6.27
C ARG A 166 -3.55 -18.48 5.98
N ARG A 167 -3.32 -17.18 6.22
CA ARG A 167 -4.31 -16.10 5.99
C ARG A 167 -4.50 -15.72 4.52
N SER A 168 -3.60 -16.13 3.63
CA SER A 168 -3.66 -15.75 2.21
C SER A 168 -4.93 -16.29 1.54
N ALA A 169 -5.17 -17.60 1.67
CA ALA A 169 -6.36 -18.24 1.12
C ALA A 169 -7.66 -17.77 1.79
N GLU A 170 -7.62 -17.48 3.09
CA GLU A 170 -8.76 -16.96 3.85
C GLU A 170 -9.25 -15.63 3.29
N VAL A 171 -8.31 -14.70 3.07
CA VAL A 171 -8.60 -13.35 2.59
C VAL A 171 -8.96 -13.33 1.10
N LEU A 172 -8.35 -14.19 0.28
CA LEU A 172 -8.67 -14.31 -1.15
C LEU A 172 -10.07 -14.88 -1.40
N ARG A 173 -10.63 -15.67 -0.48
CA ARG A 173 -11.92 -16.34 -0.69
C ARG A 173 -13.07 -15.36 -0.99
N THR A 174 -12.95 -14.11 -0.55
CA THR A 174 -13.97 -13.07 -0.78
C THR A 174 -13.77 -12.29 -2.07
N VAL A 175 -12.73 -12.60 -2.86
CA VAL A 175 -12.36 -11.85 -4.07
C VAL A 175 -12.72 -12.66 -5.32
N PRO A 176 -13.54 -12.12 -6.24
CA PRO A 176 -13.76 -12.73 -7.54
C PRO A 176 -12.44 -12.90 -8.31
N GLU A 177 -12.26 -14.00 -9.03
CA GLU A 177 -11.01 -14.29 -9.74
C GLU A 177 -10.59 -13.17 -10.70
N ASP A 178 -11.56 -12.55 -11.39
CA ASP A 178 -11.33 -11.44 -12.32
C ASP A 178 -10.71 -10.23 -11.59
N ALA A 179 -11.20 -9.93 -10.39
CA ALA A 179 -10.67 -8.85 -9.56
C ALA A 179 -9.28 -9.21 -9.02
N ALA A 180 -9.04 -10.48 -8.68
CA ALA A 180 -7.72 -10.95 -8.25
C ALA A 180 -6.67 -10.87 -9.37
N ARG A 181 -7.07 -11.09 -10.63
CA ARG A 181 -6.16 -10.96 -11.79
C ARG A 181 -5.79 -9.51 -12.09
N GLY A 182 -6.74 -8.59 -11.97
CA GLY A 182 -6.54 -7.17 -12.28
C GLY A 182 -6.54 -6.87 -13.77
N PHE A 183 -5.96 -5.73 -14.13
CA PHE A 183 -5.94 -5.19 -15.48
C PHE A 183 -4.58 -5.40 -16.14
N VAL A 184 -4.59 -6.09 -17.29
CA VAL A 184 -3.41 -6.25 -18.13
C VAL A 184 -3.18 -4.97 -18.91
N TRP A 185 -2.11 -4.25 -18.57
CA TRP A 185 -1.69 -3.11 -19.38
C TRP A 185 -1.17 -3.57 -20.73
N ARG A 186 -1.76 -3.03 -21.80
CA ARG A 186 -1.24 -3.08 -23.17
C ARG A 186 -0.82 -1.67 -23.55
N GLU A 187 0.44 -1.47 -23.92
CA GLU A 187 0.83 -0.23 -24.60
C GLU A 187 0.10 -0.22 -25.95
N ALA A 188 -0.69 0.83 -26.21
CA ALA A 188 -1.18 1.04 -27.56
C ALA A 188 0.04 1.36 -28.42
N GLU A 189 0.18 0.69 -29.56
CA GLU A 189 1.10 1.17 -30.60
C GLU A 189 0.64 2.60 -30.93
N GLU A 190 1.45 3.59 -30.56
CA GLU A 190 1.25 4.96 -31.02
C GLU A 190 1.47 4.94 -32.53
N ASP A 191 0.39 4.76 -33.30
CA ASP A 191 0.39 5.09 -34.72
C ASP A 191 0.82 6.56 -34.82
N GLY A 192 2.06 6.75 -35.25
CA GLY A 192 2.67 8.06 -35.42
C GLY A 192 1.74 8.92 -36.26
N VAL A 193 1.24 10.01 -35.69
CA VAL A 193 0.47 10.99 -36.43
C VAL A 193 1.40 11.56 -37.50
N GLU A 194 1.25 11.14 -38.76
CA GLU A 194 1.91 11.79 -39.89
C GLU A 194 1.50 13.26 -39.88
N VAL A 195 2.44 14.12 -39.48
CA VAL A 195 2.29 15.56 -39.63
C VAL A 195 2.49 15.85 -41.11
N VAL A 196 1.38 16.01 -41.84
CA VAL A 196 1.40 16.51 -43.22
C VAL A 196 1.90 17.96 -43.17
N HIS A 197 3.08 18.18 -43.75
CA HIS A 197 3.69 19.50 -43.95
C HIS A 197 2.97 20.30 -45.05
#